data_AF-Q29H18-F1
#
_entry.id   AF-Q29H18-F1
#
_cell.length_a   1.000
_cell.length_b   1.000
_cell.length_c   1.000
_cell.angle_alpha   90.00
_cell.angle_beta   90.00
_cell.angle_gamma   90.00
#
_symmetry.space_group_name_H-M   'P 1'
#
loop_
_entity.id
_entity.type
_entity.pdbx_description
1 polymer ?
#
loop_
_entity_poly.entity_id
_entity_poly.type
_entity_poly.pdbx_seq_one_letter_code
_entity_poly.pdbx_strand_id
1 'polypeptide(L)'
;MNISEDFKPVPTRAALAAQKKQATCEFKALVFHEPQSQSKATSNPDKQQEKSERRPHKSAGTDKDSSTNPEFDIKKARHEVLNFAMSNQRVTKNKRKMEIFQLIKLGAKPPKKAARNYKELKDERQRLKNIREERKKFHQLGKNQAGAASVKCRSKNNEERKQKKRAPVSNIDQHYGKAQPKFKKRK
;
A
#
# COMPACT_ATOMS: atom_id res chain seq x y z
N MET A 1 -77.51 5.85 -33.30
CA MET A 1 -76.56 6.53 -32.39
C MET A 1 -75.17 6.21 -32.89
N ASN A 2 -74.51 7.12 -33.61
CA ASN A 2 -73.18 6.88 -34.14
C ASN A 2 -72.18 7.37 -33.10
N ILE A 3 -71.45 6.44 -32.47
CA ILE A 3 -70.45 6.74 -31.46
C ILE A 3 -69.10 6.83 -32.17
N SER A 4 -68.47 8.00 -32.17
CA SER A 4 -67.18 8.20 -32.83
C SER A 4 -66.07 7.44 -32.09
N GLU A 5 -65.47 6.43 -32.72
CA GLU A 5 -64.41 5.60 -32.11
C GLU A 5 -63.03 6.30 -32.02
N ASP A 6 -62.90 7.51 -32.58
CA ASP A 6 -61.62 8.25 -32.69
C ASP A 6 -61.09 8.86 -31.38
N PHE A 7 -61.74 8.62 -30.23
CA PHE A 7 -61.24 9.13 -28.95
C PHE A 7 -60.00 8.34 -28.48
N LYS A 8 -58.81 8.90 -28.74
CA LYS A 8 -57.54 8.41 -28.18
C LYS A 8 -57.30 9.03 -26.80
N PRO A 9 -57.51 8.31 -25.67
CA PRO A 9 -57.34 8.87 -24.34
C PRO A 9 -55.87 9.23 -24.08
N VAL A 10 -55.63 10.43 -23.53
CA VAL A 10 -54.28 10.87 -23.15
C VAL A 10 -53.77 10.01 -21.99
N PRO A 11 -52.62 9.31 -22.11
CA PRO A 11 -52.17 8.38 -21.10
C PRO A 11 -51.71 9.09 -19.82
N THR A 12 -52.10 8.53 -18.67
CA THR A 12 -51.68 9.05 -17.36
C THR A 12 -50.20 8.77 -17.08
N ARG A 13 -49.60 9.54 -16.16
CA ARG A 13 -48.21 9.32 -15.70
C ARG A 13 -47.94 7.88 -15.23
N ALA A 14 -48.94 7.21 -14.65
CA ALA A 14 -48.82 5.81 -14.21
C ALA A 14 -48.70 4.83 -15.40
N ALA A 15 -49.52 5.02 -16.45
CA ALA A 15 -49.47 4.20 -17.66
C ALA A 15 -48.11 4.29 -18.37
N LEU A 16 -47.57 5.52 -18.51
CA LEU A 16 -46.24 5.75 -19.09
C LEU A 16 -45.11 5.11 -18.27
N ALA A 17 -45.25 5.04 -16.94
CA ALA A 17 -44.28 4.37 -16.07
C ALA A 17 -44.34 2.83 -16.21
N ALA A 18 -45.51 2.25 -16.45
CA ALA A 18 -45.67 0.81 -16.70
C ALA A 18 -45.02 0.37 -18.02
N GLN A 19 -45.26 1.12 -19.10
CA GLN A 19 -44.65 0.86 -20.41
C GLN A 19 -43.12 0.92 -20.36
N LYS A 20 -42.55 1.89 -19.62
CA LYS A 20 -41.09 1.99 -19.44
C LYS A 20 -40.47 0.79 -18.71
N LYS A 21 -41.19 0.17 -17.76
CA LYS A 21 -40.70 -1.06 -17.09
C LYS A 21 -40.60 -2.21 -18.08
N GLN A 22 -41.63 -2.42 -18.91
CA GLN A 22 -41.64 -3.48 -19.93
C GLN A 22 -40.49 -3.30 -20.95
N ALA A 23 -40.23 -2.08 -21.41
CA ALA A 23 -39.13 -1.78 -22.32
C ALA A 23 -37.72 -2.06 -21.72
N THR A 24 -37.58 -2.11 -20.39
CA THR A 24 -36.33 -2.45 -19.70
C THR A 24 -36.20 -3.94 -19.33
N CYS A 25 -37.18 -4.78 -19.66
CA CYS A 25 -37.22 -6.20 -19.30
C CYS A 25 -36.61 -7.13 -20.38
N GLU A 26 -35.70 -6.65 -21.23
CA GLU A 26 -34.85 -7.54 -22.03
C GLU A 26 -33.87 -8.31 -21.13
N PHE A 27 -34.24 -9.54 -20.80
CA PHE A 27 -33.41 -10.45 -20.01
C PHE A 27 -32.21 -10.95 -20.84
N LYS A 28 -31.08 -10.24 -20.73
CA LYS A 28 -29.82 -10.65 -21.36
C LYS A 28 -29.03 -11.60 -20.45
N ALA A 29 -29.28 -12.90 -20.61
CA ALA A 29 -28.49 -13.93 -19.94
C ALA A 29 -27.03 -13.94 -20.44
N LEU A 30 -26.08 -13.63 -19.57
CA LEU A 30 -24.65 -13.81 -19.83
C LEU A 30 -24.21 -15.17 -19.26
N VAL A 31 -24.12 -16.18 -20.12
CA VAL A 31 -23.57 -17.49 -19.76
C VAL A 31 -22.04 -17.38 -19.73
N PHE A 32 -21.45 -17.56 -18.55
CA PHE A 32 -20.00 -17.58 -18.37
C PHE A 32 -19.47 -19.00 -18.60
N HIS A 33 -18.59 -19.16 -19.59
CA HIS A 33 -17.80 -20.38 -19.76
C HIS A 33 -16.42 -20.18 -19.17
N GLU A 34 -16.01 -21.11 -18.31
CA GLU A 34 -14.68 -21.09 -17.68
C GLU A 34 -13.59 -21.37 -18.75
N PRO A 35 -12.52 -20.56 -18.83
CA PRO A 35 -11.48 -20.76 -19.83
C PRO A 35 -10.66 -22.00 -19.50
N GLN A 36 -10.91 -23.11 -20.21
CA GLN A 36 -10.05 -24.29 -20.12
C GLN A 36 -8.63 -23.92 -20.55
N SER A 37 -7.66 -24.16 -19.67
CA SER A 37 -6.25 -23.88 -19.93
C SER A 37 -5.73 -24.81 -21.02
N GLN A 38 -5.58 -24.29 -22.24
CA GLN A 38 -4.93 -25.02 -23.32
C GLN A 38 -3.47 -25.29 -22.94
N SER A 39 -3.17 -26.54 -22.59
CA SER A 39 -1.81 -27.04 -22.49
C SER A 39 -1.17 -26.93 -23.88
N LYS A 40 -0.07 -26.16 -23.97
CA LYS A 40 0.61 -25.90 -25.23
C LYS A 40 1.30 -27.19 -25.72
N ALA A 41 0.72 -27.82 -26.73
CA ALA A 41 1.42 -28.71 -27.65
C ALA A 41 1.58 -27.99 -29.01
N THR A 42 2.74 -28.13 -29.64
CA THR A 42 3.22 -27.27 -30.74
C THR A 42 2.94 -27.83 -32.13
N SER A 43 2.36 -27.01 -33.01
CA SER A 43 2.70 -26.95 -34.45
C SER A 43 2.17 -25.65 -35.08
N ASN A 44 2.86 -25.18 -36.13
CA ASN A 44 2.75 -23.83 -36.73
C ASN A 44 1.78 -23.80 -37.95
N PRO A 45 1.75 -22.73 -38.79
CA PRO A 45 1.23 -21.38 -38.53
C PRO A 45 0.22 -20.92 -39.63
N ASP A 46 -0.53 -19.82 -39.44
CA ASP A 46 -0.58 -18.71 -40.42
C ASP A 46 -1.43 -17.48 -40.02
N LYS A 47 -1.23 -16.37 -40.75
CA LYS A 47 -2.03 -15.11 -40.82
C LYS A 47 -1.92 -14.08 -39.66
N GLN A 48 -0.86 -13.27 -39.77
CA GLN A 48 -0.89 -11.78 -39.88
C GLN A 48 -2.20 -11.09 -39.40
N GLN A 49 -2.19 -10.23 -38.38
CA GLN A 49 -1.85 -8.78 -38.43
C GLN A 49 -2.04 -8.14 -37.02
N GLU A 50 -1.52 -6.98 -36.61
CA GLU A 50 -0.57 -6.00 -37.21
C GLU A 50 0.35 -5.36 -36.11
N LYS A 51 0.59 -4.04 -36.10
CA LYS A 51 1.54 -3.31 -35.24
C LYS A 51 1.06 -3.04 -33.80
N SER A 52 1.97 -3.16 -32.84
CA SER A 52 2.43 -1.96 -32.10
C SER A 52 3.85 -2.17 -31.54
N GLU A 53 4.75 -1.24 -31.85
CA GLU A 53 6.08 -1.22 -31.28
C GLU A 53 6.02 -0.86 -29.80
N ARG A 54 6.34 -1.81 -28.92
CA ARG A 54 6.76 -1.51 -27.56
C ARG A 54 8.13 -2.11 -27.34
N ARG A 55 9.14 -1.23 -27.29
CA ARG A 55 10.51 -1.57 -26.92
C ARG A 55 10.48 -2.47 -25.67
N PRO A 56 11.17 -3.62 -25.65
CA PRO A 56 11.34 -4.34 -24.41
C PRO A 56 12.15 -3.44 -23.47
N HIS A 57 11.48 -2.85 -22.49
CA HIS A 57 12.18 -2.31 -21.34
C HIS A 57 12.95 -3.48 -20.75
N LYS A 58 14.27 -3.37 -20.83
CA LYS A 58 15.25 -4.31 -20.31
C LYS A 58 15.10 -4.30 -18.79
N SER A 59 14.10 -5.00 -18.25
CA SER A 59 14.02 -5.33 -16.84
C SER A 59 15.26 -6.16 -16.56
N ALA A 60 16.25 -5.54 -15.92
CA ALA A 60 17.50 -6.19 -15.58
C ALA A 60 17.18 -7.44 -14.76
N GLY A 61 17.34 -8.59 -15.40
CA GLY A 61 17.18 -9.88 -14.76
C GLY A 61 18.42 -10.14 -13.91
N THR A 62 18.28 -9.99 -12.60
CA THR A 62 19.14 -10.63 -11.60
C THR A 62 18.22 -11.10 -10.49
N ASP A 63 17.56 -12.25 -10.74
CA ASP A 63 16.93 -13.14 -9.74
C ASP A 63 16.65 -14.51 -10.41
N LYS A 64 17.64 -14.99 -11.16
CA LYS A 64 17.80 -16.39 -11.57
C LYS A 64 19.24 -16.80 -11.24
N ASP A 65 19.55 -16.84 -9.94
CA ASP A 65 20.61 -17.64 -9.32
C ASP A 65 20.65 -17.33 -7.81
N SER A 66 19.91 -18.12 -7.04
CA SER A 66 20.02 -18.20 -5.57
C SER A 66 19.77 -19.63 -5.06
N SER A 67 20.10 -20.62 -5.90
CA SER A 67 20.01 -22.05 -5.62
C SER A 67 21.19 -22.60 -4.80
N THR A 68 22.17 -21.76 -4.42
CA THR A 68 23.45 -22.20 -3.85
C THR A 68 23.84 -21.57 -2.51
N ASN A 69 23.13 -20.57 -2.00
CA ASN A 69 23.28 -20.08 -0.62
C ASN A 69 21.95 -19.50 -0.08
N PRO A 70 21.44 -19.95 1.09
CA PRO A 70 20.24 -19.39 1.71
C PRO A 70 20.55 -18.08 2.46
N GLU A 71 21.05 -17.07 1.75
CA GLU A 71 21.28 -15.75 2.33
C GLU A 71 19.94 -15.07 2.67
N PHE A 72 19.85 -14.46 3.86
CA PHE A 72 18.60 -13.89 4.37
C PHE A 72 18.24 -12.58 3.68
N ASP A 73 17.51 -12.65 2.56
CA ASP A 73 16.95 -11.45 1.94
C ASP A 73 15.85 -10.81 2.82
N ILE A 74 16.22 -9.69 3.43
CA ILE A 74 15.35 -8.84 4.23
C ILE A 74 14.11 -8.37 3.43
N LYS A 75 14.20 -8.21 2.11
CA LYS A 75 13.03 -7.83 1.29
C LYS A 75 12.03 -8.99 1.21
N LYS A 76 12.46 -10.20 0.88
CA LYS A 76 11.64 -11.41 0.89
C LYS A 76 11.00 -11.64 2.26
N ALA A 77 11.79 -11.62 3.33
CA ALA A 77 11.29 -11.78 4.71
C ALA A 77 10.21 -10.75 5.08
N ARG A 78 10.35 -9.47 4.67
CA ARG A 78 9.31 -8.44 4.88
C ARG A 78 7.99 -8.77 4.15
N HIS A 79 8.05 -9.37 2.97
CA HIS A 79 6.84 -9.78 2.24
C HIS A 79 6.22 -11.04 2.86
N GLU A 80 7.03 -11.99 3.34
CA GLU A 80 6.55 -13.17 4.06
C GLU A 80 5.84 -12.80 5.36
N VAL A 81 6.42 -11.90 6.17
CA VAL A 81 5.77 -11.36 7.39
C VAL A 81 4.44 -10.65 7.05
N LEU A 82 4.38 -9.89 5.95
CA LEU A 82 3.15 -9.24 5.51
C LEU A 82 2.10 -10.27 5.05
N ASN A 83 2.51 -11.31 4.31
CA ASN A 83 1.64 -12.41 3.87
C ASN A 83 1.10 -13.21 5.07
N PHE A 84 1.93 -13.50 6.06
CA PHE A 84 1.53 -14.15 7.31
C PHE A 84 0.53 -13.31 8.12
N ALA A 85 0.75 -11.99 8.20
CA ALA A 85 -0.20 -11.09 8.85
C ALA A 85 -1.56 -11.03 8.12
N MET A 86 -1.58 -11.15 6.79
CA MET A 86 -2.82 -11.21 6.01
C MET A 86 -3.54 -12.56 6.10
N SER A 87 -2.82 -13.67 6.13
CA SER A 87 -3.42 -15.01 6.22
C SER A 87 -4.06 -15.27 7.58
N ASN A 88 -3.46 -14.79 8.68
CA ASN A 88 -3.96 -14.94 10.04
C ASN A 88 -5.10 -13.96 10.42
N GLN A 89 -5.50 -13.06 9.52
CA GLN A 89 -6.50 -12.02 9.83
C GLN A 89 -7.95 -12.56 9.81
N ARG A 90 -8.42 -13.02 10.98
CA ARG A 90 -9.79 -13.56 11.17
C ARG A 90 -10.92 -12.60 10.75
N VAL A 91 -10.73 -11.29 10.92
CA VAL A 91 -11.75 -10.28 10.56
C VAL A 91 -11.68 -9.94 9.07
N THR A 92 -12.65 -10.42 8.29
CA THR A 92 -12.75 -10.22 6.83
C THR A 92 -12.62 -8.76 6.39
N LYS A 93 -13.25 -7.82 7.12
CA LYS A 93 -13.14 -6.36 6.87
C LYS A 93 -11.72 -5.82 6.99
N ASN A 94 -10.87 -6.43 7.83
CA ASN A 94 -9.47 -6.02 7.98
C ASN A 94 -8.59 -6.70 6.94
N LYS A 95 -8.84 -7.98 6.64
CA LYS A 95 -8.15 -8.70 5.55
C LYS A 95 -8.27 -7.95 4.22
N ARG A 96 -9.49 -7.56 3.84
CA ARG A 96 -9.77 -6.72 2.64
C ARG A 96 -9.02 -5.38 2.64
N LYS A 97 -8.83 -4.73 3.80
CA LYS A 97 -8.06 -3.48 3.89
C LYS A 97 -6.56 -3.72 3.63
N MET A 98 -6.01 -4.83 4.11
CA MET A 98 -4.61 -5.20 3.87
C MET A 98 -4.38 -5.58 2.41
N GLU A 99 -5.29 -6.36 1.82
CA GLU A 99 -5.28 -6.70 0.39
C GLU A 99 -5.30 -5.43 -0.49
N ILE A 100 -6.23 -4.50 -0.23
CA ILE A 100 -6.30 -3.21 -0.94
C ILE A 100 -5.01 -2.40 -0.76
N PHE A 101 -4.44 -2.37 0.45
CA PHE A 101 -3.18 -1.66 0.72
C PHE A 101 -1.99 -2.29 -0.04
N GLN A 102 -1.90 -3.62 -0.09
CA GLN A 102 -0.87 -4.32 -0.86
C GLN A 102 -1.00 -4.02 -2.35
N LEU A 103 -2.22 -4.09 -2.90
CA LEU A 103 -2.48 -3.75 -4.30
C LEU A 103 -2.09 -2.30 -4.63
N ILE A 104 -2.42 -1.33 -3.76
CA ILE A 104 -2.01 0.08 -3.95
C ILE A 104 -0.48 0.21 -3.91
N LYS A 105 0.20 -0.50 -3.00
CA LYS A 105 1.68 -0.53 -2.93
C LYS A 105 2.32 -1.12 -4.21
N LEU A 106 1.63 -2.06 -4.86
CA LEU A 106 2.01 -2.63 -6.17
C LEU A 106 1.61 -1.74 -7.36
N GLY A 107 1.06 -0.55 -7.13
CA GLY A 107 0.71 0.42 -8.17
C GLY A 107 -0.76 0.40 -8.63
N ALA A 108 -1.62 -0.41 -8.01
CA ALA A 108 -3.06 -0.38 -8.32
C ALA A 108 -3.68 0.97 -7.91
N LYS A 109 -4.62 1.47 -8.71
CA LYS A 109 -5.35 2.70 -8.40
C LYS A 109 -6.20 2.50 -7.13
N PRO A 110 -6.15 3.41 -6.14
CA PRO A 110 -6.94 3.29 -4.92
C PRO A 110 -8.45 3.33 -5.22
N PRO A 111 -9.29 2.64 -4.44
CA PRO A 111 -10.73 2.63 -4.66
C PRO A 111 -11.33 4.04 -4.50
N LYS A 112 -12.26 4.39 -5.39
CA LYS A 112 -12.98 5.67 -5.32
C LYS A 112 -13.78 5.73 -4.01
N LYS A 113 -13.74 6.89 -3.36
CA LYS A 113 -14.58 7.18 -2.19
C LYS A 113 -16.02 7.42 -2.63
N ALA A 114 -16.99 7.14 -1.75
CA ALA A 114 -18.38 7.51 -1.98
C ALA A 114 -18.51 9.02 -2.20
N ALA A 115 -19.41 9.42 -3.11
CA ALA A 115 -19.78 10.82 -3.27
C ALA A 115 -20.44 11.33 -1.98
N ARG A 116 -20.06 12.53 -1.54
CA ARG A 116 -20.58 13.23 -0.37
C ARG A 116 -20.70 14.72 -0.68
N ASN A 117 -21.53 15.45 0.06
CA ASN A 117 -21.62 16.90 -0.10
C ASN A 117 -20.28 17.56 0.28
N TYR A 118 -19.85 18.57 -0.47
CA TYR A 118 -18.61 19.28 -0.18
C TYR A 118 -18.60 19.96 1.19
N LYS A 119 -19.74 20.49 1.65
CA LYS A 119 -19.86 21.14 2.97
C LYS A 119 -19.58 20.12 4.10
N GLU A 120 -20.32 19.02 4.10
CA GLU A 120 -20.14 17.90 5.05
C GLU A 120 -18.70 17.38 5.07
N LEU A 121 -18.09 17.19 3.90
CA LEU A 121 -16.73 16.69 3.74
C LEU A 121 -15.68 17.69 4.26
N LYS A 122 -15.92 18.99 4.11
CA LYS A 122 -15.07 20.05 4.67
C LYS A 122 -15.18 20.07 6.20
N ASP A 123 -16.39 19.96 6.73
CA ASP A 123 -16.64 19.97 8.19
C ASP A 123 -16.07 18.72 8.87
N GLU A 124 -16.23 17.54 8.27
CA GLU A 124 -15.61 16.27 8.73
C GLU A 124 -14.08 16.41 8.78
N ARG A 125 -13.45 16.98 7.74
CA ARG A 125 -12.00 17.25 7.73
C ARG A 125 -11.58 18.23 8.82
N GLN A 126 -12.33 19.30 9.04
CA GLN A 126 -12.01 20.30 10.06
C GLN A 126 -12.13 19.71 11.47
N ARG A 127 -13.21 18.98 11.77
CA ARG A 127 -13.38 18.27 13.06
C ARG A 127 -12.23 17.29 13.32
N LEU A 128 -11.85 16.48 12.32
CA LEU A 128 -10.72 15.57 12.44
C LEU A 128 -9.37 16.28 12.59
N LYS A 129 -9.21 17.50 12.04
CA LYS A 129 -8.01 18.33 12.24
C LYS A 129 -7.97 18.86 13.68
N ASN A 130 -9.06 19.44 14.18
CA ASN A 130 -9.16 19.94 15.55
C ASN A 130 -8.84 18.84 16.58
N ILE A 131 -9.45 17.66 16.46
CA ILE A 131 -9.20 16.51 17.35
C ILE A 131 -7.73 16.07 17.32
N ARG A 132 -7.05 16.13 16.17
CA ARG A 132 -5.60 15.84 16.09
C ARG A 132 -4.77 16.92 16.75
N GLU A 133 -5.16 18.19 16.66
CA GLU A 133 -4.47 19.31 17.29
C GLU A 133 -4.67 19.29 18.81
N GLU A 134 -5.87 19.04 19.29
CA GLU A 134 -6.18 18.77 20.71
C GLU A 134 -5.35 17.60 21.25
N ARG A 135 -5.32 16.46 20.53
CA ARG A 135 -4.47 15.32 20.91
C ARG A 135 -2.98 15.70 20.91
N LYS A 136 -2.49 16.48 19.94
CA LYS A 136 -1.10 16.96 19.93
C LYS A 136 -0.80 17.88 21.12
N LYS A 137 -1.68 18.84 21.42
CA LYS A 137 -1.59 19.72 22.60
C LYS A 137 -1.57 18.89 23.90
N PHE A 138 -2.46 17.91 24.02
CA PHE A 138 -2.47 16.98 25.15
C PHE A 138 -1.16 16.17 25.25
N HIS A 139 -0.62 15.67 24.14
CA HIS A 139 0.68 15.00 24.11
C HIS A 139 1.89 15.96 24.28
N GLN A 140 1.66 17.27 24.30
CA GLN A 140 2.64 18.32 24.63
C GLN A 140 2.51 18.81 26.09
N LEU A 141 1.43 18.49 26.80
CA LEU A 141 1.37 18.73 28.25
C LEU A 141 2.52 17.96 28.91
N GLY A 142 3.31 18.67 29.72
CA GLY A 142 4.55 18.14 30.30
C GLY A 142 5.74 18.08 29.34
N LYS A 143 5.73 18.76 28.19
CA LYS A 143 6.88 18.93 27.29
C LYS A 143 7.18 20.40 26.98
N ASN A 144 8.47 20.71 26.83
CA ASN A 144 8.95 22.03 26.44
C ASN A 144 8.80 22.25 24.92
N GLN A 145 9.04 23.47 24.40
CA GLN A 145 8.94 23.77 22.96
C GLN A 145 9.76 22.82 22.07
N ALA A 146 10.91 22.33 22.54
CA ALA A 146 11.76 21.35 21.86
C ALA A 146 11.25 19.88 21.93
N GLY A 147 10.05 19.62 22.50
CA GLY A 147 9.47 18.29 22.63
C GLY A 147 10.05 17.41 23.74
N ALA A 148 11.08 17.87 24.45
CA ALA A 148 11.64 17.20 25.63
C ALA A 148 10.69 17.30 26.84
N ALA A 149 10.72 16.33 27.74
CA ALA A 149 9.93 16.36 28.98
C ALA A 149 10.30 17.59 29.83
N SER A 150 9.29 18.27 30.34
CA SER A 150 9.42 19.48 31.16
C SER A 150 9.87 19.14 32.60
N VAL A 151 9.37 18.02 33.13
CA VAL A 151 9.85 17.45 34.39
C VAL A 151 11.17 16.72 34.14
N LYS A 152 12.14 16.93 35.03
CA LYS A 152 13.47 16.30 35.01
C LYS A 152 13.36 14.82 35.37
N CYS A 153 12.91 13.98 34.43
CA CYS A 153 12.87 12.53 34.58
C CYS A 153 14.26 12.05 35.02
N ARG A 154 14.35 11.40 36.19
CA ARG A 154 15.63 11.01 36.83
C ARG A 154 16.27 9.80 36.13
N SER A 155 16.63 9.93 34.85
CA SER A 155 17.33 8.90 34.10
C SER A 155 18.78 8.80 34.57
N LYS A 156 19.03 7.96 35.58
CA LYS A 156 20.37 7.71 36.15
C LYS A 156 21.40 7.20 35.10
N ASN A 157 20.96 6.81 33.91
CA ASN A 157 21.74 5.99 33.00
C ASN A 157 22.30 6.76 31.78
N ASN A 158 22.23 8.10 31.70
CA ASN A 158 22.81 8.80 30.53
C ASN A 158 24.34 8.85 30.57
N GLU A 159 24.94 8.96 31.74
CA GLU A 159 26.40 8.85 31.92
C GLU A 159 26.86 7.39 31.84
N GLU A 160 26.17 6.46 32.50
CA GLU A 160 26.43 5.02 32.34
C GLU A 160 26.33 4.57 30.87
N ARG A 161 25.34 5.06 30.10
CA ARG A 161 25.20 4.75 28.67
C ARG A 161 26.27 5.42 27.80
N LYS A 162 26.92 6.49 28.27
CA LYS A 162 28.11 7.05 27.61
C LYS A 162 29.35 6.22 27.94
N GLN A 163 29.51 5.79 29.19
CA GLN A 163 30.61 4.92 29.65
C GLN A 163 30.54 3.50 29.04
N LYS A 164 29.35 2.95 28.82
CA LYS A 164 29.13 1.63 28.18
C LYS A 164 29.24 1.67 26.64
N LYS A 165 29.52 2.82 26.02
CA LYS A 165 29.93 2.86 24.61
C LYS A 165 31.38 2.38 24.51
N ARG A 166 31.68 1.58 23.49
CA ARG A 166 33.07 1.20 23.17
C ARG A 166 33.94 2.46 23.12
N ALA A 167 35.09 2.42 23.78
CA ALA A 167 36.07 3.49 23.71
C ALA A 167 36.40 3.78 22.24
N PRO A 168 36.66 5.05 21.87
CA PRO A 168 36.98 5.39 20.49
C PRO A 168 38.24 4.63 20.05
N VAL A 169 38.28 4.27 18.75
CA VAL A 169 39.38 3.49 18.14
C VAL A 169 40.76 4.15 18.36
N SER A 170 40.80 5.47 18.55
CA SER A 170 41.98 6.24 18.96
C SER A 170 42.65 5.77 20.26
N ASN A 171 41.92 5.08 21.13
CA ASN A 171 42.40 4.67 22.46
C ASN A 171 42.88 3.21 22.50
N ILE A 172 42.80 2.47 21.38
CA ILE A 172 43.29 1.08 21.33
C ILE A 172 44.79 1.03 21.64
N ASP A 173 45.56 2.01 21.13
CA ASP A 173 47.01 2.13 21.31
C ASP A 173 47.42 2.58 22.73
N GLN A 174 46.47 2.84 23.65
CA GLN A 174 46.79 3.16 25.05
C GLN A 174 47.28 1.93 25.85
N HIS A 175 46.96 0.72 25.38
CA HIS A 175 47.34 -0.53 26.03
C HIS A 175 48.51 -1.26 25.33
N TYR A 176 48.95 -0.78 24.17
CA TYR A 176 50.12 -1.31 23.47
C TYR A 176 51.35 -0.45 23.76
N GLY A 177 52.48 -1.10 24.04
CA GLY A 177 53.72 -0.42 24.41
C GLY A 177 54.32 0.34 23.23
N LYS A 178 54.57 1.64 23.40
CA LYS A 178 55.21 2.49 22.38
C LYS A 178 56.62 2.00 22.05
N ALA A 179 56.78 1.35 20.90
CA ALA A 179 58.08 0.90 20.41
C ALA A 179 58.95 2.11 20.00
N GLN A 180 60.13 2.24 20.62
CA GLN A 180 61.12 3.25 20.27
C GLN A 180 62.09 2.71 19.21
N PRO A 181 62.06 3.19 17.96
CA PRO A 181 62.94 2.67 16.90
C PRO A 181 64.39 3.09 17.13
N LYS A 182 65.28 2.11 17.33
CA LYS A 182 66.73 2.33 17.47
C LYS A 182 67.38 2.57 16.10
N PHE A 183 67.16 3.75 15.51
CA PHE A 183 67.86 4.16 14.30
C PHE A 183 69.36 4.33 14.59
N LYS A 184 70.20 3.50 13.97
CA LYS A 184 71.65 3.69 13.98
C LYS A 184 71.97 4.95 13.16
N LYS A 185 72.52 5.98 13.80
CA LYS A 185 73.08 7.14 13.10
C LYS A 185 74.19 6.65 12.16
N ARG A 186 74.08 6.95 10.86
CA ARG A 186 75.19 6.79 9.93
C ARG A 186 76.27 7.80 10.31
N LYS A 187 77.53 7.35 10.38
CA LYS A 187 78.69 8.24 10.40
C LYS A 187 78.87 8.90 9.04
#